data_AF-A0A844GBB7-F1
#
_entry.id   AF-A0A844GBB7-F1
#
_cell.length_a   1.000
_cell.length_b   1.000
_cell.length_c   1.000
_cell.angle_alpha   90.00
_cell.angle_beta   90.00
_cell.angle_gamma   90.00
#
_symmetry.space_group_name_H-M   'P 1'
#
loop_
_entity.id
_entity.type
_entity.pdbx_description
1 polymer ?
#
loop_
_entity_poly.entity_id
_entity_poly.type
_entity_poly.pdbx_seq_one_letter_code
_entity_poly.pdbx_strand_id
1 'polypeptide(L)'
;MTRITASAPIIPVVRPKPEPGEALAGYLARVAAENGFENGRTLWSALFKSMVGYQQEPLTSFLEALDLSARERSLLGGPSPRYCRSPSTHTFGPGRAMFNLDYRRWCPLCTATTEFIRTEWTLKFFCACPEHGCWLVSTCSECGQRFHMDSIQFRRCQCGARMDSSGIDLAPSAVIKLMAALRGAMYQEAYPGLPNLSLQDWCRLLLYPGSSLQTSSRNVQGRLPTLQTC
;
A
#
# COMPACT_ATOMS: atom_id res chain seq x y z
N MET A 1 -3.40 -36.61 27.57
CA MET A 1 -2.91 -35.23 27.36
C MET A 1 -1.69 -35.26 26.47
N THR A 2 -1.91 -35.26 25.16
CA THR A 2 -0.85 -35.37 24.16
C THR A 2 -0.18 -34.00 24.04
N ARG A 3 1.08 -33.90 24.44
CA ARG A 3 1.90 -32.69 24.22
C ARG A 3 1.99 -32.46 22.72
N ILE A 4 1.37 -31.38 22.24
CA ILE A 4 1.63 -30.85 20.91
C ILE A 4 3.09 -30.41 20.93
N THR A 5 3.97 -31.20 20.32
CA THR A 5 5.36 -30.81 20.09
C THR A 5 5.32 -29.57 19.21
N ALA A 6 5.92 -28.47 19.68
CA ALA A 6 6.13 -27.30 18.85
C ALA A 6 6.91 -27.74 17.60
N SER A 7 6.28 -27.67 16.43
CA SER A 7 6.96 -27.88 15.15
C SER A 7 8.10 -26.86 15.04
N ALA A 8 9.26 -27.29 14.51
CA ALA A 8 10.40 -26.40 14.28
C ALA A 8 9.95 -25.10 13.57
N PRO A 9 10.58 -23.95 13.89
CA PRO A 9 10.27 -22.69 13.22
C PRO A 9 10.38 -22.87 11.71
N ILE A 10 9.30 -22.57 10.99
CA ILE A 10 9.40 -22.44 9.53
C ILE A 10 10.23 -21.18 9.34
N ILE A 11 11.35 -21.26 8.64
CA ILE A 11 12.21 -20.11 8.32
C ILE A 11 12.23 -20.01 6.80
N PRO A 12 11.85 -18.85 6.21
CA PRO A 12 11.91 -18.69 4.77
C PRO A 12 13.34 -18.87 4.27
N VAL A 13 13.50 -19.75 3.28
CA VAL A 13 14.80 -20.08 2.68
C VAL A 13 15.27 -18.91 1.82
N VAL A 14 14.36 -18.34 1.03
CA VAL A 14 14.63 -17.17 0.19
C VAL A 14 14.16 -15.92 0.92
N ARG A 15 15.07 -14.97 1.12
CA ARG A 15 14.83 -13.72 1.86
C ARG A 15 15.22 -12.55 0.95
N PRO A 16 14.35 -12.17 -0.01
CA PRO A 16 14.64 -11.04 -0.90
C PRO A 16 14.88 -9.77 -0.08
N LYS A 17 15.75 -8.89 -0.55
CA LYS A 17 15.97 -7.62 0.13
C LYS A 17 14.80 -6.67 -0.12
N PRO A 18 14.38 -5.89 0.90
CA PRO A 18 13.35 -4.88 0.71
C PRO A 18 13.85 -3.75 -0.18
N GLU A 19 12.95 -3.21 -1.00
CA GLU A 19 13.24 -2.07 -1.87
C GLU A 19 12.96 -0.75 -1.14
N PRO A 20 13.73 0.33 -1.41
CA PRO A 20 13.45 1.64 -0.82
C PRO A 20 12.02 2.11 -1.11
N GLY A 21 11.24 2.35 -0.05
CA GLY A 21 9.86 2.81 -0.16
C GLY A 21 8.85 1.69 -0.43
N GLU A 22 9.24 0.43 -0.35
CA GLU A 22 8.35 -0.71 -0.51
C GLU A 22 7.35 -0.83 0.63
N ALA A 23 6.08 -1.06 0.30
CA ALA A 23 5.04 -1.32 1.28
C ALA A 23 5.31 -2.68 1.95
N LEU A 24 5.29 -2.71 3.29
CA LEU A 24 5.47 -3.93 4.08
C LEU A 24 4.58 -5.09 3.59
N ALA A 25 3.31 -4.80 3.26
CA ALA A 25 2.39 -5.80 2.74
C ALA A 25 2.83 -6.39 1.38
N GLY A 26 3.38 -5.55 0.50
CA GLY A 26 3.94 -5.98 -0.79
C GLY A 26 5.20 -6.82 -0.60
N TYR A 27 6.07 -6.40 0.32
CA TYR A 27 7.27 -7.15 0.69
C TYR A 27 6.93 -8.56 1.19
N LEU A 28 5.96 -8.69 2.12
CA LEU A 28 5.53 -10.01 2.61
C LEU A 28 4.99 -10.90 1.48
N ALA A 29 4.31 -10.31 0.49
CA ALA A 29 3.82 -11.06 -0.67
C ALA A 29 4.97 -11.49 -1.59
N ARG A 30 6.07 -10.72 -1.73
CA ARG A 30 7.26 -11.15 -2.46
C ARG A 30 7.98 -12.29 -1.75
N VAL A 31 8.18 -12.17 -0.43
CA VAL A 31 8.75 -13.26 0.38
C VAL A 31 7.89 -14.52 0.23
N ALA A 32 6.55 -14.40 0.24
CA ALA A 32 5.66 -15.52 0.02
C ALA A 32 5.85 -16.16 -1.36
N ALA A 33 5.93 -15.36 -2.42
CA ALA A 33 6.15 -15.82 -3.79
C ALA A 33 7.45 -16.63 -3.92
N GLU A 34 8.55 -16.10 -3.40
CA GLU A 34 9.88 -16.72 -3.47
C GLU A 34 10.02 -17.99 -2.62
N ASN A 35 9.06 -18.26 -1.73
CA ASN A 35 9.06 -19.45 -0.86
C ASN A 35 7.87 -20.38 -1.13
N GLY A 36 7.16 -20.21 -2.25
CA GLY A 36 6.08 -21.12 -2.66
C GLY A 36 4.80 -21.04 -1.81
N PHE A 37 4.61 -19.96 -1.06
CA PHE A 37 3.35 -19.70 -0.36
C PHE A 37 2.33 -19.08 -1.32
N GLU A 38 1.06 -19.40 -1.13
CA GLU A 38 -0.04 -18.90 -1.96
C GLU A 38 -0.17 -17.36 -1.88
N ASN A 39 0.07 -16.79 -0.70
CA ASN A 39 -0.06 -15.36 -0.41
C ASN A 39 0.66 -14.98 0.89
N GLY A 40 0.84 -13.67 1.09
CA GLY A 40 1.49 -13.12 2.29
C GLY A 40 0.82 -13.53 3.61
N ARG A 41 -0.49 -13.79 3.62
CA ARG A 41 -1.24 -14.26 4.80
C ARG A 41 -0.91 -15.71 5.16
N THR A 42 -0.76 -16.60 4.17
CA THR A 42 -0.36 -18.00 4.39
C THR A 42 1.07 -18.08 4.93
N LEU A 43 2.01 -17.30 4.38
CA LEU A 43 3.35 -17.13 4.93
C LEU A 43 3.28 -16.67 6.39
N TRP A 44 2.57 -15.57 6.66
CA TRP A 44 2.39 -15.07 8.02
C TRP A 44 1.85 -16.11 8.99
N SER A 45 0.81 -16.85 8.58
CA SER A 45 0.17 -17.85 9.42
C SER A 45 1.09 -19.04 9.71
N ALA A 46 1.90 -19.47 8.73
CA ALA A 46 2.86 -20.54 8.89
C ALA A 46 3.98 -20.14 9.87
N LEU A 47 4.54 -18.95 9.70
CA LEU A 47 5.58 -18.42 10.59
C LEU A 47 5.04 -18.19 11.99
N PHE A 48 3.88 -17.55 12.14
CA PHE A 48 3.28 -17.25 13.45
C PHE A 48 2.94 -18.51 14.25
N LYS A 49 2.37 -19.55 13.62
CA LYS A 49 2.13 -20.84 14.29
C LYS A 49 3.41 -21.46 14.84
N SER A 50 4.53 -21.22 14.18
CA SER A 50 5.83 -21.72 14.60
C SER A 50 6.53 -20.84 15.66
N MET A 51 6.03 -19.61 15.87
CA MET A 51 6.50 -18.66 16.88
C MET A 51 5.69 -18.66 18.19
N VAL A 52 4.76 -19.62 18.37
CA VAL A 52 3.96 -19.76 19.60
C VAL A 52 4.89 -19.97 20.80
N GLY A 53 5.10 -18.90 21.59
CA GLY A 53 6.03 -18.87 22.74
C GLY A 53 6.90 -17.61 22.83
N TYR A 54 6.98 -16.78 21.79
CA TYR A 54 7.74 -15.54 21.82
C TYR A 54 7.06 -14.44 22.66
N GLN A 55 7.86 -13.74 23.49
CA GLN A 55 7.43 -12.63 24.36
C GLN A 55 7.33 -11.27 23.64
N GLN A 56 7.78 -11.19 22.38
CA GLN A 56 7.84 -9.95 21.61
C GLN A 56 6.62 -9.73 20.72
N GLU A 57 6.48 -8.50 20.20
CA GLU A 57 5.49 -8.15 19.19
C GLU A 57 5.63 -9.04 17.93
N PRO A 58 4.55 -9.70 17.46
CA PRO A 58 4.62 -10.72 16.41
C PRO A 58 5.29 -10.27 15.11
N LEU A 59 5.13 -9.00 14.73
CA LEU A 59 5.71 -8.47 13.50
C LEU A 59 7.22 -8.26 13.62
N THR A 60 7.70 -7.85 14.79
CA THR A 60 9.14 -7.64 15.01
C THR A 60 9.88 -8.97 14.95
N SER A 61 9.38 -9.98 15.67
CA SER A 61 9.94 -11.34 15.61
C SER A 61 9.86 -11.95 14.21
N PHE A 62 8.79 -11.65 13.47
CA PHE A 62 8.68 -12.05 12.08
C PHE A 62 9.77 -11.43 11.19
N LEU A 63 10.01 -10.12 11.30
CA LEU A 63 11.05 -9.44 10.51
C LEU A 63 12.47 -9.86 10.93
N GLU A 64 12.65 -10.24 12.19
CA GLU A 64 13.87 -10.87 12.70
C GLU A 64 14.08 -12.28 12.13
N ALA A 65 13.02 -13.08 12.02
CA ALA A 65 13.09 -14.40 11.39
C ALA A 65 13.43 -14.31 9.88
N LEU A 66 13.15 -13.17 9.25
CA LEU A 66 13.61 -12.85 7.89
C LEU A 66 15.06 -12.33 7.84
N ASP A 67 15.75 -12.25 8.97
CA ASP A 67 17.16 -11.85 9.08
C ASP A 67 17.45 -10.49 8.44
N LEU A 68 16.48 -9.59 8.53
CA LEU A 68 16.63 -8.22 8.05
C LEU A 68 17.39 -7.39 9.07
N SER A 69 18.44 -6.70 8.63
CA SER A 69 19.10 -5.67 9.42
C SER A 69 18.16 -4.51 9.75
N ALA A 70 18.46 -3.72 10.79
CA ALA A 70 17.69 -2.52 11.11
C ALA A 70 17.60 -1.54 9.91
N ARG A 71 18.67 -1.45 9.10
CA ARG A 71 18.71 -0.65 7.87
C ARG A 71 17.73 -1.19 6.82
N GLU A 72 17.73 -2.49 6.57
CA GLU A 72 16.78 -3.09 5.60
C GLU A 72 15.33 -2.93 6.06
N ARG A 73 15.06 -3.12 7.36
CA ARG A 73 13.73 -2.86 7.93
C ARG A 73 13.27 -1.41 7.71
N SER A 74 14.18 -0.44 7.74
CA SER A 74 13.86 0.97 7.51
C SER A 74 13.48 1.32 6.07
N LEU A 75 13.77 0.44 5.10
CA LEU A 75 13.35 0.61 3.70
C LEU A 75 11.85 0.32 3.52
N LEU A 76 11.27 -0.48 4.42
CA LEU A 76 9.88 -0.86 4.39
C LEU A 76 9.00 0.24 4.99
N GLY A 77 7.89 0.51 4.31
CA GLY A 77 6.92 1.51 4.71
C GLY A 77 5.51 0.96 4.90
N GLY A 78 4.65 1.81 5.44
CA GLY A 78 3.21 1.58 5.57
C GLY A 78 2.86 0.68 6.75
N PRO A 79 1.56 0.62 7.09
CA PRO A 79 1.12 -0.20 8.21
C PRO A 79 1.23 -1.69 7.90
N SER A 80 1.30 -2.46 8.99
CA SER A 80 1.21 -3.92 8.94
C SER A 80 -0.08 -4.37 8.26
N PRO A 81 -0.06 -5.47 7.49
CA PRO A 81 -1.27 -6.08 6.95
C PRO A 81 -2.30 -6.40 8.02
N ARG A 82 -3.58 -6.46 7.64
CA ARG A 82 -4.66 -6.67 8.61
C ARG A 82 -4.57 -8.00 9.36
N TYR A 83 -4.13 -9.04 8.66
CA TYR A 83 -3.98 -10.37 9.20
C TYR A 83 -2.82 -10.50 10.20
N CYS A 84 -1.87 -9.56 10.23
CA CYS A 84 -0.77 -9.57 11.19
C CYS A 84 -1.23 -9.25 12.61
N ARG A 85 -2.37 -8.56 12.78
CA ARG A 85 -2.91 -8.11 14.08
C ARG A 85 -1.91 -7.35 14.96
N SER A 86 -0.85 -6.80 14.37
CA SER A 86 0.17 -6.03 15.07
C SER A 86 -0.11 -4.52 14.91
N PRO A 87 0.15 -3.69 15.94
CA PRO A 87 0.07 -2.24 15.84
C PRO A 87 0.90 -1.71 14.67
N SER A 88 0.49 -0.56 14.13
CA SER A 88 1.23 0.08 13.03
C SER A 88 2.53 0.66 13.57
N THR A 89 3.67 0.19 13.04
CA THR A 89 5.02 0.63 13.45
C THR A 89 5.66 1.60 12.44
N HIS A 90 4.91 2.04 11.42
CA HIS A 90 5.45 2.95 10.41
C HIS A 90 5.58 4.39 10.95
N THR A 91 6.56 5.12 10.42
CA THR A 91 6.95 6.46 10.89
C THR A 91 6.23 7.62 10.17
N PHE A 92 5.40 7.33 9.16
CA PHE A 92 4.79 8.37 8.34
C PHE A 92 3.81 9.32 9.08
N GLY A 93 3.30 8.95 10.26
CA GLY A 93 2.40 9.80 11.06
C GLY A 93 0.92 9.41 11.03
N PRO A 94 0.22 9.39 9.86
CA PRO A 94 -1.19 9.05 9.81
C PRO A 94 -1.49 7.64 10.31
N GLY A 95 -2.63 7.45 10.97
CA GLY A 95 -3.04 6.12 11.40
C GLY A 95 -3.44 5.20 10.25
N ARG A 96 -3.51 3.89 10.52
CA ARG A 96 -3.86 2.83 9.55
C ARG A 96 -5.13 3.10 8.72
N ALA A 97 -6.11 3.82 9.26
CA ALA A 97 -7.34 4.18 8.55
C ALA A 97 -7.10 5.00 7.27
N MET A 98 -5.94 5.64 7.14
CA MET A 98 -5.53 6.44 5.99
C MET A 98 -4.98 5.62 4.82
N PHE A 99 -4.76 4.32 5.04
CA PHE A 99 -4.18 3.42 4.07
C PHE A 99 -5.21 2.40 3.57
N ASN A 100 -5.16 2.10 2.28
CA ASN A 100 -5.80 0.95 1.67
C ASN A 100 -4.86 -0.25 1.78
N LEU A 101 -5.28 -1.25 2.56
CA LEU A 101 -4.52 -2.48 2.81
C LEU A 101 -5.18 -3.71 2.21
N ASP A 102 -6.32 -3.51 1.55
CA ASP A 102 -7.15 -4.60 1.05
C ASP A 102 -6.83 -4.85 -0.43
N TYR A 103 -6.68 -3.75 -1.20
CA TYR A 103 -6.42 -3.82 -2.64
C TYR A 103 -5.25 -2.95 -3.09
N ARG A 104 -4.52 -3.44 -4.08
CA ARG A 104 -3.39 -2.76 -4.72
C ARG A 104 -3.87 -1.67 -5.67
N ARG A 105 -3.02 -0.66 -5.79
CA ARG A 105 -3.01 0.28 -6.90
C ARG A 105 -1.63 0.30 -7.50
N TRP A 106 -1.54 0.57 -8.79
CA TRP A 106 -0.26 0.61 -9.48
C TRP A 106 -0.26 1.60 -10.63
N CYS A 107 0.94 2.01 -11.01
CA CYS A 107 1.17 2.73 -12.26
C CYS A 107 1.62 1.69 -13.32
N PRO A 108 0.93 1.56 -14.47
CA PRO A 108 1.29 0.58 -15.50
C PRO A 108 2.75 0.72 -15.96
N LEU A 109 3.23 1.96 -16.06
CA LEU A 109 4.60 2.29 -16.47
C LEU A 109 5.64 1.91 -15.40
N CYS A 110 5.39 2.20 -14.11
CA CYS A 110 6.30 1.75 -13.03
C CYS A 110 6.35 0.22 -12.93
N THR A 111 5.23 -0.46 -13.11
CA THR A 111 5.17 -1.94 -13.03
C THR A 111 5.82 -2.63 -14.22
N ALA A 112 6.20 -1.90 -15.28
CA ALA A 112 7.02 -2.44 -16.35
C ALA A 112 8.49 -2.63 -15.91
N THR A 113 8.98 -1.79 -15.00
CA THR A 113 10.40 -1.80 -14.56
C THR A 113 10.60 -2.33 -13.15
N THR A 114 9.58 -2.31 -12.29
CA THR A 114 9.67 -2.69 -10.87
C THR A 114 8.63 -3.74 -10.48
N GLU A 115 8.98 -4.59 -9.50
CA GLU A 115 8.13 -5.71 -9.01
C GLU A 115 7.74 -5.56 -7.54
N PHE A 116 7.63 -4.34 -7.05
CA PHE A 116 7.22 -4.09 -5.68
C PHE A 116 6.10 -3.06 -5.61
N ILE A 117 5.33 -3.14 -4.53
CA ILE A 117 4.25 -2.18 -4.27
C ILE A 117 4.86 -1.02 -3.51
N ARG A 118 4.75 0.18 -4.06
CA ARG A 118 5.23 1.38 -3.39
C ARG A 118 4.33 1.76 -2.22
N THR A 119 4.92 2.22 -1.13
CA THR A 119 4.18 2.58 0.08
C THR A 119 3.18 3.69 -0.18
N GLU A 120 3.56 4.71 -0.95
CA GLU A 120 2.69 5.84 -1.22
C GLU A 120 1.39 5.41 -1.94
N TRP A 121 1.44 4.37 -2.78
CA TRP A 121 0.26 3.82 -3.46
C TRP A 121 -0.76 3.19 -2.50
N THR A 122 -0.37 2.95 -1.25
CA THR A 122 -1.28 2.45 -0.21
C THR A 122 -2.04 3.59 0.48
N LEU A 123 -1.63 4.85 0.40
CA LEU A 123 -2.38 5.99 0.98
C LEU A 123 -3.67 6.25 0.20
N LYS A 124 -4.84 6.26 0.85
CA LYS A 124 -6.15 6.35 0.16
C LYS A 124 -6.25 7.48 -0.87
N PHE A 125 -5.70 8.66 -0.57
CA PHE A 125 -5.72 9.82 -1.46
C PHE A 125 -4.62 9.85 -2.52
N PHE A 126 -3.66 8.94 -2.45
CA PHE A 126 -2.61 8.81 -3.45
C PHE A 126 -3.15 8.11 -4.69
N CYS A 127 -3.59 8.89 -5.68
CA CYS A 127 -4.39 8.41 -6.81
C CYS A 127 -3.70 8.55 -8.17
N ALA A 128 -2.60 9.30 -8.28
CA ALA A 128 -1.83 9.44 -9.50
C ALA A 128 -0.34 9.19 -9.25
N CYS A 129 0.36 8.74 -10.29
CA CYS A 129 1.80 8.55 -10.25
C CYS A 129 2.49 9.89 -10.58
N PRO A 130 3.24 10.50 -9.65
CA PRO A 130 3.93 11.75 -9.95
C PRO A 130 5.15 11.57 -10.86
N GLU A 131 5.65 10.35 -11.01
CA GLU A 131 6.77 10.01 -11.91
C GLU A 131 6.33 9.96 -13.37
N HIS A 132 5.14 9.42 -13.63
CA HIS A 132 4.63 9.19 -14.99
C HIS A 132 3.41 10.03 -15.38
N GLY A 133 2.87 10.82 -14.44
CA GLY A 133 1.75 11.73 -14.69
C GLY A 133 0.41 11.05 -15.02
N CYS A 134 0.23 9.78 -14.68
CA CYS A 134 -0.98 9.03 -14.97
C CYS A 134 -1.76 8.66 -13.70
N TRP A 135 -3.05 8.39 -13.83
CA TRP A 135 -3.84 7.80 -12.75
C TRP A 135 -3.30 6.42 -12.38
N LEU A 136 -3.40 6.06 -11.10
CA LEU A 136 -3.14 4.71 -10.65
C LEU A 136 -4.32 3.81 -10.98
N VAL A 137 -4.02 2.64 -11.54
CA VAL A 137 -5.00 1.59 -11.84
C VAL A 137 -5.25 0.76 -10.59
N SER A 138 -6.47 0.22 -10.43
CA SER A 138 -6.86 -0.62 -9.29
C SER A 138 -7.58 -1.92 -9.68
N THR A 139 -7.88 -2.09 -10.97
CA THR A 139 -8.66 -3.19 -11.54
C THR A 139 -8.00 -3.65 -12.84
N CYS A 140 -8.08 -4.94 -13.14
CA CYS A 140 -7.61 -5.47 -14.41
C CYS A 140 -8.47 -4.96 -15.59
N SER A 141 -7.86 -4.55 -16.70
CA SER A 141 -8.57 -4.13 -17.92
C SER A 141 -9.37 -5.26 -18.56
N GLU A 142 -8.89 -6.50 -18.44
CA GLU A 142 -9.50 -7.65 -19.12
C GLU A 142 -10.64 -8.29 -18.33
N CYS A 143 -10.46 -8.48 -17.02
CA CYS A 143 -11.45 -9.20 -16.20
C CYS A 143 -12.14 -8.33 -15.13
N GLY A 144 -11.75 -7.07 -14.99
CA GLY A 144 -12.32 -6.14 -13.99
C GLY A 144 -11.97 -6.44 -12.53
N GLN A 145 -11.28 -7.54 -12.24
CA GLN A 145 -10.96 -7.93 -10.86
C GLN A 145 -9.95 -6.98 -10.21
N ARG A 146 -10.13 -6.76 -8.91
CA ARG A 146 -9.17 -6.05 -8.07
C ARG A 146 -8.08 -6.99 -7.58
N PHE A 147 -6.93 -6.41 -7.26
CA PHE A 147 -5.77 -7.17 -6.82
C PHE A 147 -5.62 -7.05 -5.33
N HIS A 148 -5.72 -8.18 -4.61
CA HIS A 148 -5.51 -8.17 -3.18
C HIS A 148 -4.07 -7.80 -2.81
N MET A 149 -3.91 -7.06 -1.72
CA MET A 149 -2.59 -6.59 -1.26
C MET A 149 -1.63 -7.74 -0.93
N ASP A 150 -2.14 -8.87 -0.44
CA ASP A 150 -1.36 -10.05 -0.06
C ASP A 150 -1.09 -11.05 -1.20
N SER A 151 -1.59 -10.80 -2.40
CA SER A 151 -1.40 -11.68 -3.56
C SER A 151 0.06 -11.74 -4.02
N ILE A 152 0.57 -12.93 -4.36
CA ILE A 152 1.93 -13.08 -4.92
C ILE A 152 2.07 -12.59 -6.37
N GLN A 153 0.98 -12.19 -7.02
CA GLN A 153 1.01 -11.78 -8.43
C GLN A 153 1.32 -10.28 -8.54
N PHE A 154 2.51 -9.93 -9.07
CA PHE A 154 2.99 -8.53 -9.16
C PHE A 154 2.96 -7.92 -10.56
N ARG A 155 2.91 -8.74 -11.60
CA ARG A 155 2.86 -8.28 -13.00
C ARG A 155 1.68 -8.81 -13.79
N ARG A 156 0.95 -9.78 -13.24
CA ARG A 156 -0.14 -10.47 -13.95
C ARG A 156 -1.37 -10.55 -13.08
N CYS A 157 -2.52 -10.50 -13.73
CA CYS A 157 -3.78 -10.91 -13.13
C CYS A 157 -3.88 -12.43 -13.04
N GLN A 158 -4.77 -12.90 -12.17
CA GLN A 158 -5.17 -14.31 -12.13
C GLN A 158 -5.77 -14.76 -13.48
N CYS A 159 -6.35 -13.85 -14.27
CA CYS A 159 -6.79 -14.16 -15.64
C CYS A 159 -5.65 -14.21 -16.67
N GLY A 160 -4.39 -13.97 -16.27
CA GLY A 160 -3.21 -14.00 -17.13
C GLY A 160 -2.83 -12.66 -17.78
N ALA A 161 -3.75 -11.68 -17.80
CA ALA A 161 -3.50 -10.34 -18.31
C ALA A 161 -2.34 -9.66 -17.59
N ARG A 162 -1.53 -8.88 -18.31
CA ARG A 162 -0.41 -8.15 -17.71
C ARG A 162 -0.90 -6.85 -17.07
N MET A 163 -0.26 -6.43 -15.99
CA MET A 163 -0.60 -5.17 -15.31
C MET A 163 -0.07 -3.94 -16.06
N ASP A 164 1.07 -4.09 -16.74
CA ASP A 164 1.73 -3.05 -17.53
C ASP A 164 1.04 -2.81 -18.89
N SER A 165 0.16 -3.70 -19.32
CA SER A 165 -0.67 -3.52 -20.52
C SER A 165 -1.96 -2.74 -20.25
N SER A 166 -2.19 -2.29 -19.01
CA SER A 166 -3.38 -1.47 -18.69
C SER A 166 -3.29 -0.12 -19.41
N GLY A 167 -4.43 0.40 -19.86
CA GLY A 167 -4.51 1.73 -20.48
C GLY A 167 -3.94 2.82 -19.59
N ILE A 168 -3.28 3.81 -20.20
CA ILE A 168 -2.69 4.95 -19.51
C ILE A 168 -3.67 6.13 -19.66
N ASP A 169 -4.19 6.61 -18.53
CA ASP A 169 -4.99 7.83 -18.46
C ASP A 169 -4.22 8.91 -17.71
N LEU A 170 -4.10 10.09 -18.31
CA LEU A 170 -3.29 11.18 -17.79
C LEU A 170 -4.01 11.89 -16.64
N ALA A 171 -3.29 12.13 -15.56
CA ALA A 171 -3.80 12.88 -14.43
C ALA A 171 -3.61 14.39 -14.66
N PRO A 172 -4.54 15.26 -14.19
CA PRO A 172 -4.35 16.70 -14.23
C PRO A 172 -3.08 17.13 -13.49
N SER A 173 -2.40 18.16 -14.00
CA SER A 173 -1.13 18.65 -13.44
C SER A 173 -1.22 19.05 -11.96
N ALA A 174 -2.36 19.60 -11.53
CA ALA A 174 -2.60 19.93 -10.12
C ALA A 174 -2.61 18.68 -9.22
N VAL A 175 -3.18 17.57 -9.70
CA VAL A 175 -3.19 16.29 -8.98
C VAL A 175 -1.76 15.72 -8.92
N ILE A 176 -1.04 15.74 -10.04
CA ILE A 176 0.37 15.29 -10.10
C ILE A 176 1.23 16.02 -9.07
N LYS A 177 1.12 17.36 -9.00
CA LYS A 177 1.84 18.20 -8.02
C LYS A 177 1.47 17.84 -6.58
N LEU A 178 0.18 17.63 -6.30
CA LEU A 178 -0.28 17.20 -4.97
C LEU A 178 0.27 15.82 -4.60
N MET A 179 0.27 14.85 -5.53
CA MET A 179 0.84 13.52 -5.28
C MET A 179 2.35 13.59 -5.04
N ALA A 180 3.05 14.45 -5.77
CA ALA A 180 4.47 14.71 -5.55
C ALA A 180 4.73 15.33 -4.16
N ALA A 181 3.90 16.28 -3.71
CA ALA A 181 3.98 16.84 -2.37
C ALA A 181 3.67 15.82 -1.25
N LEU A 182 2.68 14.94 -1.45
CA LEU A 182 2.41 13.85 -0.52
C LEU A 182 3.57 12.86 -0.43
N ARG A 183 4.17 12.50 -1.57
CA ARG A 183 5.40 11.68 -1.62
C ARG A 183 6.55 12.39 -0.90
N GLY A 184 6.75 13.68 -1.15
CA GLY A 184 7.77 14.48 -0.45
C GLY A 184 7.55 14.47 1.06
N ALA A 185 6.33 14.71 1.52
CA ALA A 185 5.99 14.66 2.95
C ALA A 185 6.23 13.30 3.60
N MET A 186 6.13 12.19 2.85
CA MET A 186 6.49 10.84 3.33
C MET A 186 7.99 10.68 3.53
N TYR A 187 8.80 11.23 2.62
CA TYR A 187 10.25 11.05 2.58
C TYR A 187 11.03 12.28 3.06
N GLN A 188 10.34 13.21 3.74
CA GLN A 188 10.90 14.44 4.33
C GLN A 188 11.53 15.39 3.31
N GLU A 189 10.93 15.46 2.12
CA GLU A 189 11.32 16.36 1.03
C GLU A 189 10.23 17.42 0.80
N ALA A 190 10.64 18.69 0.73
CA ALA A 190 9.72 19.78 0.40
C ALA A 190 9.44 19.82 -1.11
N TYR A 191 8.18 20.07 -1.48
CA TYR A 191 7.80 20.27 -2.87
C TYR A 191 7.70 21.77 -3.19
N PRO A 192 8.46 22.30 -4.19
CA PRO A 192 8.42 23.72 -4.53
C PRO A 192 7.01 24.22 -4.87
N GLY A 193 6.64 25.35 -4.27
CA GLY A 193 5.35 26.00 -4.54
C GLY A 193 4.15 25.41 -3.79
N LEU A 194 4.35 24.43 -2.91
CA LEU A 194 3.32 23.95 -1.97
C LEU A 194 3.80 24.07 -0.52
N PRO A 195 2.88 24.17 0.46
CA PRO A 195 3.23 24.20 1.87
C PRO A 195 4.04 22.95 2.29
N ASN A 196 5.09 23.16 3.09
CA ASN A 196 5.86 22.08 3.68
C ASN A 196 5.13 21.54 4.92
N LEU A 197 4.18 20.63 4.70
CA LEU A 197 3.37 20.01 5.75
C LEU A 197 3.79 18.58 6.00
N SER A 198 3.61 18.12 7.24
CA SER A 198 3.70 16.70 7.55
C SER A 198 2.65 15.91 6.76
N LEU A 199 2.89 14.61 6.51
CA LEU A 199 1.88 13.78 5.87
C LEU A 199 0.57 13.74 6.66
N GLN A 200 0.64 13.81 8.00
CA GLN A 200 -0.53 13.85 8.86
C GLN A 200 -1.35 15.12 8.63
N ASP A 201 -0.72 16.27 8.46
CA ASP A 201 -1.41 17.53 8.21
C ASP A 201 -1.99 17.60 6.79
N TRP A 202 -1.27 17.05 5.80
CA TRP A 202 -1.86 16.83 4.47
C TRP A 202 -3.10 15.94 4.53
N CYS A 203 -3.05 14.83 5.29
CA CYS A 203 -4.19 13.95 5.47
C CYS A 203 -5.37 14.67 6.14
N ARG A 204 -5.13 15.51 7.14
CA ARG A 204 -6.16 16.34 7.78
C ARG A 204 -6.78 17.33 6.80
N LEU A 205 -5.97 17.98 5.98
CA LEU A 205 -6.42 18.95 4.98
C LEU A 205 -7.29 18.28 3.90
N LEU A 206 -6.88 17.12 3.40
CA LEU A 206 -7.63 16.37 2.38
C LEU A 206 -8.92 15.74 2.91
N LEU A 207 -8.96 15.44 4.22
CA LEU A 207 -10.16 14.95 4.90
C LEU A 207 -11.09 16.05 5.38
N TYR A 208 -10.66 17.31 5.36
CA TYR A 208 -11.48 18.41 5.81
C TYR A 208 -12.69 18.52 4.87
N PRO A 209 -13.92 18.26 5.34
CA PRO A 209 -15.09 18.48 4.51
C PRO A 209 -15.10 19.96 4.13
N GLY A 210 -15.24 20.26 2.84
CA GLY A 210 -15.18 21.63 2.29
C GLY A 210 -16.33 22.55 2.72
N SER A 211 -16.74 22.53 3.99
CA SER A 211 -17.83 23.32 4.57
C SER A 211 -17.44 24.79 4.84
N SER A 212 -16.46 25.36 4.13
CA SER A 212 -16.12 26.79 4.27
C SER A 212 -15.59 27.47 3.00
N LEU A 213 -15.60 26.81 1.84
CA LEU A 213 -15.41 27.48 0.56
C LEU A 213 -16.77 27.73 -0.13
N GLN A 214 -17.76 28.22 0.63
CA GLN A 214 -18.80 29.05 0.05
C GLN A 214 -18.21 30.46 -0.09
N THR A 215 -17.44 30.67 -1.16
CA THR A 215 -17.36 32.01 -1.74
C THR A 215 -18.78 32.37 -2.15
N SER A 216 -19.37 33.30 -1.42
CA SER A 216 -20.69 33.86 -1.68
C SER A 216 -20.69 34.63 -3.01
N SER A 217 -20.72 33.92 -4.12
CA SER A 217 -21.26 34.45 -5.38
C SER A 217 -22.67 33.91 -5.56
N ARG A 218 -23.61 34.73 -5.12
CA ARG A 218 -25.01 34.91 -5.60
C ARG A 218 -25.66 33.72 -6.34
N ASN A 219 -26.74 33.24 -5.73
CA ASN A 219 -28.01 32.81 -6.35
C ASN A 219 -27.98 32.45 -7.85
N VAL A 220 -28.04 31.15 -8.15
CA VAL A 220 -28.99 30.63 -9.14
C VAL A 220 -29.53 29.29 -8.62
N GLN A 221 -30.84 29.23 -8.42
CA GLN A 221 -31.59 28.01 -8.13
C GLN A 221 -31.49 27.04 -9.31
N GLY A 222 -31.14 25.79 -9.04
CA GLY A 222 -31.23 24.70 -10.00
C GLY A 222 -31.37 23.36 -9.28
N ARG A 223 -32.62 22.94 -9.03
CA ARG A 223 -32.92 21.54 -8.75
C ARG A 223 -32.53 20.70 -9.96
N LEU A 224 -31.95 19.52 -9.74
CA LEU A 224 -32.28 18.35 -10.57
C LEU A 224 -32.50 17.10 -9.69
N PRO A 225 -33.46 16.23 -10.06
CA PRO A 225 -34.06 15.23 -9.19
C PRO A 225 -33.51 13.81 -9.44
N THR A 226 -33.59 12.97 -8.40
CA THR A 226 -33.79 11.50 -8.41
C THR A 226 -33.04 10.64 -9.44
N LEU A 227 -32.06 9.86 -8.96
CA LEU A 227 -31.61 8.62 -9.59
C LEU A 227 -32.56 7.48 -9.19
N GLN A 228 -33.29 6.93 -10.16
CA GLN A 228 -33.88 5.60 -10.08
C GLN A 228 -33.20 4.67 -11.08
N THR A 229 -32.97 3.47 -10.58
CA THR A 229 -32.47 2.22 -11.15
C THR A 229 -32.95 1.89 -12.57
N CYS A 230 -32.01 1.42 -13.40
CA CYS A 230 -32.10 0.18 -14.19
C CYS A 230 -30.70 -0.44 -14.24
#